data_AF-A0A7Y1YB72-F1
#
_entry.id   AF-A0A7Y1YB72-F1
#
_cell.length_a   1.000
_cell.length_b   1.000
_cell.length_c   1.000
_cell.angle_alpha   90.00
_cell.angle_beta   90.00
_cell.angle_gamma   90.00
#
_symmetry.space_group_name_H-M   'P 1'
#
loop_
_entity.id
_entity.type
_entity.pdbx_description
1 polymer ?
#
loop_
_entity_poly.entity_id
_entity_poly.type
_entity_poly.pdbx_seq_one_letter_code
_entity_poly.pdbx_strand_id
1 'polypeptide(L)'
;MILAMYIATVEDDSTPVSASNKTEFFKLVAEELLYDRRVRPRGGEDDRRLALRSLRESLGRAAAEHIAAVDESYNQIPVTRILESLADHYADPESALVDIERDTGLLRYQGDEHLAFIHGTFLDYFAARWHANDSSEPWLRPAQLERRLERREQASGRMEGVVAHGCALATRSGQDRALTYISEYLPNFLGLAFIETRRYDHQELETYLNAEVGLLKGLEPNDFNGVRERFAHFVHIVTDLSINARYFPTVTVDPIIYARQCVEQSSIPTSTLFRLILESESSLALSLAALLEMDLSSVMPELYIESCDDWYVASALIESLRDSDGRTYSVNNCVLLAEASLRFPSVSFLLDEIDVERDTFYGWHFLRRHRTQTYEASGFSRSLLTVVLQRAVNADPVRYADQLHDVDFSRLEGVRAAPKPNDWWLGDRSGWVLTVSAIAALPLIVVLAALSPSFDLTDSNGFTTAGLAGLGITAAFTITVGVLASFTRVRVKLFRIIHRPYLDYDYFRPFGVRSWSARVTYVVTRFRYKSLMRLIIDLDREPFSSLFRRRPTSAR
;
A
#
# COMPACT_ATOMS: atom_id res chain seq x y z
N MET A 1 -14.79 -1.76 -1.72
CA MET A 1 -16.23 -1.68 -1.37
C MET A 1 -16.46 -2.08 0.09
N ILE A 2 -16.20 -3.32 0.50
CA ILE A 2 -16.33 -3.74 1.92
C ILE A 2 -15.49 -2.85 2.87
N LEU A 3 -14.22 -2.59 2.53
CA LEU A 3 -13.37 -1.65 3.29
C LEU A 3 -13.91 -0.21 3.29
N ALA A 4 -14.52 0.23 2.17
CA ALA A 4 -15.11 1.58 2.06
C ALA A 4 -16.40 1.70 2.86
N MET A 5 -17.17 0.61 3.01
CA MET A 5 -18.36 0.55 3.85
C MET A 5 -17.99 0.65 5.32
N TYR A 6 -16.89 0.02 5.72
CA TYR A 6 -16.36 0.10 7.08
C TYR A 6 -15.83 1.49 7.42
N ILE A 7 -15.06 2.12 6.51
CA ILE A 7 -14.63 3.53 6.67
C ILE A 7 -15.84 4.45 6.80
N ALA A 8 -16.89 4.26 6.00
CA ALA A 8 -18.12 5.05 6.09
C ALA A 8 -18.90 4.84 7.39
N THR A 9 -18.94 3.61 7.94
CA THR A 9 -19.59 3.34 9.25
C THR A 9 -18.77 3.90 10.42
N VAL A 10 -17.44 3.90 10.32
CA VAL A 10 -16.55 4.53 11.30
C VAL A 10 -16.65 6.07 11.26
N GLU A 11 -16.93 6.67 10.10
CA GLU A 11 -17.14 8.12 9.97
C GLU A 11 -18.50 8.60 10.50
N ASP A 12 -19.55 7.76 10.46
CA ASP A 12 -20.92 8.12 10.88
C ASP A 12 -21.21 7.85 12.39
N ASP A 13 -20.55 6.87 13.02
CA ASP A 13 -20.77 6.53 14.44
C ASP A 13 -19.66 7.02 15.38
N SER A 14 -20.02 7.64 16.51
CA SER A 14 -19.10 8.12 17.55
C SER A 14 -18.34 7.02 18.32
N THR A 15 -18.59 5.76 17.98
CA THR A 15 -17.92 4.58 18.53
C THR A 15 -17.50 3.69 17.36
N PRO A 16 -16.20 3.59 17.02
CA PRO A 16 -15.76 2.69 15.97
C PRO A 16 -16.09 1.25 16.39
N VAL A 17 -17.00 0.60 15.66
CA VAL A 17 -17.27 -0.84 15.82
C VAL A 17 -16.09 -1.61 15.22
N SER A 18 -14.99 -1.68 15.97
CA SER A 18 -13.82 -2.46 15.58
C SER A 18 -14.04 -3.94 15.78
N ALA A 19 -14.19 -4.66 14.67
CA ALA A 19 -14.13 -6.11 14.69
C ALA A 19 -12.78 -6.56 15.26
N SER A 20 -12.83 -7.51 16.18
CA SER A 20 -11.65 -8.02 16.89
C SER A 20 -11.04 -9.27 16.23
N ASN A 21 -11.78 -9.93 15.34
CA ASN A 21 -11.35 -11.08 14.54
C ASN A 21 -12.12 -11.13 13.20
N LYS A 22 -11.75 -12.06 12.30
CA LYS A 22 -12.39 -12.17 10.99
C LYS A 22 -13.86 -12.58 11.13
N THR A 23 -14.19 -13.51 12.04
CA THR A 23 -15.58 -13.95 12.27
C THR A 23 -16.51 -12.78 12.61
N GLU A 24 -16.09 -11.89 13.50
CA GLU A 24 -16.84 -10.70 13.90
C GLU A 24 -16.95 -9.72 12.73
N PHE A 25 -15.86 -9.52 11.98
CA PHE A 25 -15.87 -8.71 10.77
C PHE A 25 -16.89 -9.23 9.74
N PHE A 26 -16.84 -10.51 9.39
CA PHE A 26 -17.77 -11.12 8.43
C PHE A 26 -19.20 -11.12 8.95
N LYS A 27 -19.42 -11.23 10.26
CA LYS A 27 -20.74 -11.06 10.88
C LYS A 27 -21.29 -9.65 10.67
N LEU A 28 -20.50 -8.61 10.96
CA LEU A 28 -20.91 -7.22 10.79
C LEU A 28 -21.17 -6.88 9.32
N VAL A 29 -20.30 -7.32 8.42
CA VAL A 29 -20.49 -7.08 6.98
C VAL A 29 -21.70 -7.84 6.43
N ALA A 30 -21.90 -9.10 6.85
CA ALA A 30 -23.10 -9.85 6.46
C ALA A 30 -24.39 -9.22 7.04
N GLU A 31 -24.33 -8.62 8.23
CA GLU A 31 -25.44 -7.85 8.80
C GLU A 31 -25.77 -6.63 7.95
N GLU A 32 -24.82 -5.77 7.65
CA GLU A 32 -25.01 -4.60 6.79
C GLU A 32 -25.56 -5.00 5.40
N LEU A 33 -24.97 -6.01 4.77
CA LEU A 33 -25.35 -6.41 3.40
C LEU A 33 -26.73 -7.09 3.33
N LEU A 34 -27.07 -7.96 4.29
CA LEU A 34 -28.34 -8.67 4.28
C LEU A 34 -29.47 -7.86 4.94
N TYR A 35 -29.19 -7.23 6.08
CA TYR A 35 -30.18 -6.49 6.83
C TYR A 35 -30.37 -5.09 6.27
N ASP A 36 -29.37 -4.22 6.33
CA ASP A 36 -29.54 -2.79 6.04
C ASP A 36 -29.86 -2.51 4.57
N ARG A 37 -29.23 -3.25 3.65
CA ARG A 37 -29.44 -3.02 2.21
C ARG A 37 -30.67 -3.70 1.64
N ARG A 38 -31.09 -4.85 2.19
CA ARG A 38 -32.15 -5.67 1.59
C ARG A 38 -33.40 -5.79 2.44
N VAL A 39 -33.25 -6.07 3.73
CA VAL A 39 -34.39 -6.36 4.61
C VAL A 39 -34.98 -5.09 5.21
N ARG A 40 -34.16 -4.19 5.76
CA ARG A 40 -34.58 -2.95 6.42
C ARG A 40 -35.46 -2.03 5.55
N PRO A 41 -35.25 -1.91 4.23
CA PRO A 41 -36.13 -1.12 3.36
C PRO A 41 -37.53 -1.73 3.17
N ARG A 42 -37.74 -3.00 3.56
CA ARG A 42 -38.96 -3.77 3.26
C ARG A 42 -39.75 -4.05 4.56
N GLY A 43 -40.99 -3.60 4.64
CA GLY A 43 -41.97 -4.03 5.66
C GLY A 43 -41.73 -3.59 7.11
N GLY A 44 -42.52 -4.16 8.04
CA GLY A 44 -42.44 -3.93 9.48
C GLY A 44 -41.37 -4.78 10.19
N GLU A 45 -41.06 -4.48 11.46
CA GLU A 45 -39.93 -5.08 12.20
C GLU A 45 -39.97 -6.61 12.29
N ASP A 46 -41.15 -7.22 12.48
CA ASP A 46 -41.28 -8.68 12.59
C ASP A 46 -41.06 -9.38 11.25
N ASP A 47 -41.61 -8.82 10.16
CA ASP A 47 -41.40 -9.33 8.79
C ASP A 47 -39.92 -9.26 8.39
N ARG A 48 -39.21 -8.22 8.86
CA ARG A 48 -37.78 -8.06 8.62
C ARG A 48 -36.96 -9.16 9.28
N ARG A 49 -37.24 -9.46 10.55
CA ARG A 49 -36.51 -10.51 11.28
C ARG A 49 -36.71 -11.87 10.62
N LEU A 50 -37.92 -12.17 10.19
CA LEU A 50 -38.24 -13.42 9.49
C LEU A 50 -37.52 -13.48 8.13
N ALA A 51 -37.58 -12.41 7.32
CA ALA A 51 -36.89 -12.36 6.03
C ALA A 51 -35.37 -12.49 6.15
N LEU A 52 -34.76 -11.82 7.14
CA LEU A 52 -33.33 -11.93 7.41
C LEU A 52 -32.94 -13.35 7.83
N ARG A 53 -33.76 -14.00 8.66
CA ARG A 53 -33.55 -15.37 9.09
C ARG A 53 -33.59 -16.33 7.89
N SER A 54 -34.64 -16.29 7.09
CA SER A 54 -34.78 -17.13 5.89
C SER A 54 -33.62 -16.93 4.91
N LEU A 55 -33.19 -15.69 4.70
CA LEU A 55 -32.06 -15.40 3.81
C LEU A 55 -30.73 -15.98 4.34
N ARG A 56 -30.48 -15.88 5.65
CA ARG A 56 -29.30 -16.48 6.29
C ARG A 56 -29.34 -18.00 6.26
N GLU A 57 -30.52 -18.60 6.48
CA GLU A 57 -30.72 -20.05 6.40
C GLU A 57 -30.46 -20.55 4.98
N SER A 58 -31.03 -19.91 3.94
CA SER A 58 -30.79 -20.31 2.55
C SER A 58 -29.32 -20.22 2.14
N LEU A 59 -28.67 -19.08 2.40
CA LEU A 59 -27.26 -18.90 2.03
C LEU A 59 -26.35 -19.82 2.85
N GLY A 60 -26.64 -20.01 4.13
CA GLY A 60 -25.87 -20.88 5.02
C GLY A 60 -25.95 -22.35 4.62
N ARG A 61 -27.16 -22.83 4.30
CA ARG A 61 -27.36 -24.21 3.84
C ARG A 61 -26.64 -24.47 2.52
N ALA A 62 -26.84 -23.61 1.52
CA ALA A 62 -26.17 -23.74 0.23
C ALA A 62 -24.64 -23.72 0.37
N ALA A 63 -24.11 -22.86 1.26
CA ALA A 63 -22.69 -22.81 1.58
C ALA A 63 -22.20 -24.12 2.22
N ALA A 64 -22.88 -24.61 3.26
CA ALA A 64 -22.50 -25.84 3.96
C ALA A 64 -22.52 -27.07 3.03
N GLU A 65 -23.54 -27.19 2.19
CA GLU A 65 -23.65 -28.27 1.20
C GLU A 65 -22.53 -28.19 0.14
N HIS A 66 -22.17 -26.99 -0.32
CA HIS A 66 -21.08 -26.82 -1.29
C HIS A 66 -19.69 -27.06 -0.71
N ILE A 67 -19.42 -26.64 0.54
CA ILE A 67 -18.14 -26.91 1.17
C ILE A 67 -17.98 -28.43 1.38
N ALA A 68 -19.06 -29.15 1.70
CA ALA A 68 -19.04 -30.60 1.82
C ALA A 68 -18.82 -31.35 0.48
N ALA A 69 -19.01 -30.70 -0.67
CA ALA A 69 -18.77 -31.25 -1.99
C ALA A 69 -17.29 -31.06 -2.40
N VAL A 70 -16.45 -32.01 -2.00
CA VAL A 70 -14.98 -31.95 -2.17
C VAL A 70 -14.55 -31.99 -3.65
N ASP A 71 -15.35 -32.62 -4.51
CA ASP A 71 -15.08 -32.74 -5.94
C ASP A 71 -15.36 -31.43 -6.72
N GLU A 72 -15.93 -30.42 -6.06
CA GLU A 72 -16.27 -29.13 -6.69
C GLU A 72 -15.22 -28.05 -6.41
N SER A 73 -15.05 -27.12 -7.36
CA SER A 73 -14.20 -25.95 -7.17
C SER A 73 -14.70 -25.09 -6.01
N TYR A 74 -13.81 -24.72 -5.10
CA TYR A 74 -14.16 -24.03 -3.84
C TYR A 74 -14.89 -22.70 -4.03
N ASN A 75 -14.58 -21.96 -5.10
CA ASN A 75 -15.16 -20.64 -5.35
C ASN A 75 -16.24 -20.66 -6.44
N GLN A 76 -16.79 -21.83 -6.80
CA GLN A 76 -17.78 -21.97 -7.86
C GLN A 76 -18.96 -22.80 -7.38
N ILE A 77 -19.95 -22.11 -6.85
CA ILE A 77 -21.17 -22.71 -6.33
C ILE A 77 -22.14 -22.90 -7.50
N PRO A 78 -22.63 -24.11 -7.77
CA PRO A 78 -23.69 -24.32 -8.75
C PRO A 78 -24.93 -23.48 -8.42
N VAL A 79 -25.47 -22.76 -9.41
CA VAL A 79 -26.68 -21.93 -9.26
C VAL A 79 -27.84 -22.75 -8.71
N THR A 80 -27.97 -24.00 -9.17
CA THR A 80 -29.01 -24.94 -8.73
C THR A 80 -29.03 -25.14 -7.22
N ARG A 81 -27.87 -25.22 -6.56
CA ARG A 81 -27.79 -25.41 -5.10
C ARG A 81 -28.35 -24.22 -4.33
N ILE A 82 -28.08 -23.00 -4.81
CA ILE A 82 -28.61 -21.79 -4.17
C ILE A 82 -30.12 -21.68 -4.43
N LEU A 83 -30.58 -21.99 -5.65
CA LEU A 83 -32.01 -21.98 -5.98
C LEU A 83 -32.80 -23.00 -5.16
N GLU A 84 -32.29 -24.22 -5.00
CA GLU A 84 -32.89 -25.27 -4.16
C GLU A 84 -33.04 -24.79 -2.72
N SER A 85 -32.02 -24.14 -2.17
CA SER A 85 -32.10 -23.62 -0.81
C SER A 85 -32.99 -22.39 -0.65
N LEU A 86 -33.22 -21.61 -1.71
CA LEU A 86 -34.16 -20.49 -1.71
C LEU A 86 -35.61 -20.95 -1.87
N ALA A 87 -35.85 -22.06 -2.56
CA ALA A 87 -37.20 -22.59 -2.80
C ALA A 87 -37.97 -22.91 -1.50
N ASP A 88 -37.27 -23.17 -0.39
CA ASP A 88 -37.87 -23.41 0.93
C ASP A 88 -38.59 -22.16 1.50
N HIS A 89 -38.21 -20.96 1.03
CA HIS A 89 -38.67 -19.69 1.59
C HIS A 89 -39.25 -18.71 0.56
N TYR A 90 -38.98 -18.92 -0.73
CA TYR A 90 -39.39 -18.02 -1.81
C TYR A 90 -40.16 -18.80 -2.88
N ALA A 91 -41.34 -18.29 -3.25
CA ALA A 91 -42.17 -18.89 -4.30
C ALA A 91 -41.53 -18.79 -5.69
N ASP A 92 -40.69 -17.78 -5.91
CA ASP A 92 -39.88 -17.59 -7.11
C ASP A 92 -38.40 -17.44 -6.69
N PRO A 93 -37.66 -18.55 -6.56
CA PRO A 93 -36.27 -18.53 -6.10
C PRO A 93 -35.31 -17.86 -7.10
N GLU A 94 -35.62 -17.91 -8.40
CA GLU A 94 -34.81 -17.26 -9.43
C GLU A 94 -34.91 -15.74 -9.32
N SER A 95 -36.15 -15.20 -9.26
CA SER A 95 -36.33 -13.77 -9.03
C SER A 95 -35.72 -13.36 -7.70
N ALA A 96 -35.83 -14.15 -6.64
CA ALA A 96 -35.24 -13.85 -5.34
C ALA A 96 -33.71 -13.78 -5.40
N LEU A 97 -33.07 -14.69 -6.12
CA LEU A 97 -31.62 -14.75 -6.32
C LEU A 97 -31.08 -13.50 -7.04
N VAL A 98 -31.71 -13.12 -8.16
CA VAL A 98 -31.34 -11.88 -8.91
C VAL A 98 -31.43 -10.66 -8.00
N ASP A 99 -32.47 -10.62 -7.19
CA ASP A 99 -32.72 -9.56 -6.23
C ASP A 99 -31.65 -9.53 -5.10
N ILE A 100 -31.22 -10.69 -4.61
CA ILE A 100 -30.16 -10.82 -3.61
C ILE A 100 -28.82 -10.35 -4.20
N GLU A 101 -28.47 -10.80 -5.40
CA GLU A 101 -27.26 -10.37 -6.09
C GLU A 101 -27.26 -8.84 -6.27
N ARG A 102 -28.34 -8.27 -6.82
CA ARG A 102 -28.45 -6.84 -7.08
C ARG A 102 -28.35 -6.00 -5.81
N ASP A 103 -29.10 -6.38 -4.77
CA ASP A 103 -29.26 -5.53 -3.58
C ASP A 103 -28.08 -5.68 -2.61
N THR A 104 -27.50 -6.88 -2.50
CA THR A 104 -26.45 -7.18 -1.52
C THR A 104 -25.05 -7.16 -2.13
N GLY A 105 -24.94 -7.51 -3.42
CA GLY A 105 -23.66 -7.74 -4.07
C GLY A 105 -22.83 -8.84 -3.40
N LEU A 106 -23.41 -9.71 -2.55
CA LEU A 106 -22.68 -10.78 -1.85
C LEU A 106 -22.29 -11.94 -2.76
N LEU A 107 -23.13 -12.20 -3.75
CA LEU A 107 -22.95 -13.21 -4.77
C LEU A 107 -22.71 -12.53 -6.11
N ARG A 108 -22.02 -13.21 -7.01
CA ARG A 108 -21.80 -12.75 -8.39
C ARG A 108 -21.81 -13.94 -9.33
N TYR A 109 -22.51 -13.84 -10.45
CA TYR A 109 -22.43 -14.85 -11.51
C TYR A 109 -21.00 -14.98 -12.07
N GLN A 110 -20.53 -16.23 -12.13
CA GLN A 110 -19.32 -16.65 -12.84
C GLN A 110 -19.74 -17.55 -14.01
N GLY A 111 -20.32 -16.94 -15.04
CA GLY A 111 -20.97 -17.65 -16.15
C GLY A 111 -22.44 -17.95 -15.88
N ASP A 112 -23.05 -18.80 -16.70
CA ASP A 112 -24.51 -19.01 -16.70
C ASP A 112 -24.98 -20.02 -15.62
N GLU A 113 -24.07 -20.83 -15.08
CA GLU A 113 -24.43 -21.96 -14.19
C GLU A 113 -23.78 -21.90 -12.79
N HIS A 114 -22.87 -20.95 -12.55
CA HIS A 114 -22.13 -20.85 -11.30
C HIS A 114 -22.16 -19.45 -10.70
N LEU A 115 -22.17 -19.40 -9.37
CA LEU A 115 -22.07 -18.21 -8.55
C LEU A 115 -20.81 -18.29 -7.71
N ALA A 116 -20.22 -17.14 -7.41
CA ALA A 116 -19.18 -17.02 -6.40
C ALA A 116 -19.63 -16.01 -5.34
N PHE A 117 -19.25 -16.26 -4.09
CA PHE A 117 -19.24 -15.18 -3.12
C PHE A 117 -18.20 -14.12 -3.53
N ILE A 118 -18.41 -12.88 -3.12
CA ILE A 118 -17.42 -11.80 -3.32
C ILE A 118 -16.04 -12.11 -2.72
N HIS A 119 -16.00 -12.99 -1.72
CA HIS A 119 -14.77 -13.52 -1.15
C HIS A 119 -15.03 -14.93 -0.62
N GLY A 120 -14.07 -15.85 -0.78
CA GLY A 120 -14.20 -17.25 -0.32
C GLY A 120 -14.55 -17.36 1.16
N THR A 121 -13.99 -16.51 2.01
CA THR A 121 -14.30 -16.52 3.45
C THR A 121 -15.78 -16.24 3.80
N PHE A 122 -16.57 -15.60 2.92
CA PHE A 122 -18.03 -15.53 3.14
C PHE A 122 -18.68 -16.90 3.03
N LEU A 123 -18.20 -17.76 2.11
CA LEU A 123 -18.65 -19.15 2.00
C LEU A 123 -18.40 -19.87 3.32
N ASP A 124 -17.18 -19.78 3.87
CA ASP A 124 -16.84 -20.39 5.15
C ASP A 124 -17.72 -19.87 6.30
N TYR A 125 -17.88 -18.55 6.36
CA TYR A 125 -18.66 -17.89 7.40
C TYR A 125 -20.14 -18.32 7.35
N PHE A 126 -20.76 -18.32 6.17
CA PHE A 126 -22.17 -18.73 6.03
C PHE A 126 -22.37 -20.22 6.34
N ALA A 127 -21.44 -21.09 5.93
CA ALA A 127 -21.46 -22.50 6.30
C ALA A 127 -21.31 -22.72 7.81
N ALA A 128 -20.38 -22.01 8.46
CA ALA A 128 -20.20 -22.07 9.91
C ALA A 128 -21.45 -21.56 10.65
N ARG A 129 -22.04 -20.48 10.15
CA ARG A 129 -23.26 -19.88 10.72
C ARG A 129 -24.46 -20.81 10.61
N TRP A 130 -24.58 -21.55 9.51
CA TRP A 130 -25.60 -22.59 9.37
C TRP A 130 -25.51 -23.63 10.49
N HIS A 131 -24.31 -24.15 10.75
CA HIS A 131 -24.10 -25.09 11.86
C HIS A 131 -24.33 -24.49 13.24
N ALA A 132 -24.15 -23.17 13.41
CA ALA A 132 -24.41 -22.46 14.66
C ALA A 132 -25.89 -22.29 14.97
N ASN A 133 -26.76 -22.27 13.95
CA ASN A 133 -28.21 -22.18 14.15
C ASN A 133 -28.81 -23.51 14.67
N ASP A 134 -28.21 -24.64 14.27
CA ASP A 134 -28.72 -25.98 14.56
C ASP A 134 -28.10 -26.65 15.79
N SER A 135 -27.01 -26.10 16.32
CA SER A 135 -26.23 -26.75 17.39
C SER A 135 -25.53 -25.75 18.30
N SER A 136 -25.38 -26.12 19.57
CA SER A 136 -24.49 -25.43 20.51
C SER A 136 -23.00 -25.67 20.21
N GLU A 137 -22.69 -26.57 19.28
CA GLU A 137 -21.34 -26.94 18.83
C GLU A 137 -21.21 -26.79 17.30
N PRO A 138 -21.26 -25.56 16.77
CA PRO A 138 -21.16 -25.25 15.34
C PRO A 138 -19.93 -25.85 14.63
N TRP A 139 -18.82 -25.99 15.35
CA TRP A 139 -17.55 -26.48 14.85
C TRP A 139 -17.52 -28.02 14.68
N LEU A 140 -18.37 -28.76 15.40
CA LEU A 140 -18.20 -30.21 15.54
C LEU A 140 -18.51 -30.97 14.25
N ARG A 141 -19.62 -30.65 13.56
CA ARG A 141 -19.98 -31.32 12.30
C ARG A 141 -18.93 -31.09 11.21
N PRO A 142 -18.49 -29.84 10.93
CA PRO A 142 -17.37 -29.58 10.02
C PRO A 142 -16.09 -30.34 10.41
N ALA A 143 -15.71 -30.31 11.68
CA ALA A 143 -14.52 -31.00 12.16
C ALA A 143 -14.60 -32.53 11.97
N GLN A 144 -15.76 -33.13 12.25
CA GLN A 144 -15.98 -34.56 12.02
C GLN A 144 -15.94 -34.92 10.53
N LEU A 145 -16.41 -34.03 9.65
CA LEU A 145 -16.35 -34.23 8.22
C LEU A 145 -14.90 -34.18 7.72
N GLU A 146 -14.13 -33.17 8.10
CA GLU A 146 -12.71 -33.06 7.72
C GLU A 146 -11.92 -34.30 8.14
N ARG A 147 -12.09 -34.77 9.38
CA ARG A 147 -11.45 -36.01 9.85
C ARG A 147 -11.80 -37.24 9.02
N ARG A 148 -13.01 -37.30 8.45
CA ARG A 148 -13.41 -38.40 7.56
C ARG A 148 -12.75 -38.27 6.19
N LEU A 149 -12.52 -37.04 5.72
CA LEU A 149 -11.85 -36.75 4.45
C LEU A 149 -10.34 -37.00 4.53
N GLU A 150 -9.68 -36.60 5.61
CA GLU A 150 -8.27 -36.92 5.87
C GLU A 150 -8.02 -38.43 5.86
N ARG A 151 -8.90 -39.21 6.49
CA ARG A 151 -8.84 -40.68 6.48
C ARG A 151 -9.01 -41.30 5.09
N ARG A 152 -9.57 -40.57 4.13
CA ARG A 152 -9.76 -41.01 2.75
C ARG A 152 -8.64 -40.51 1.83
N GLU A 153 -7.57 -39.93 2.39
CA GLU A 153 -6.49 -39.25 1.66
C GLU A 153 -7.00 -38.11 0.75
N GLN A 154 -8.23 -37.65 0.99
CA GLN A 154 -8.85 -36.48 0.37
C GLN A 154 -8.70 -35.28 1.31
N ALA A 155 -7.50 -35.08 1.87
CA ALA A 155 -7.22 -33.95 2.74
C ALA A 155 -7.46 -32.67 1.94
N SER A 156 -8.52 -31.94 2.28
CA SER A 156 -8.99 -30.83 1.43
C SER A 156 -8.60 -29.47 1.99
N GLY A 157 -8.34 -29.38 3.32
CA GLY A 157 -8.15 -28.09 4.01
C GLY A 157 -9.38 -27.17 3.94
N ARG A 158 -10.42 -27.60 3.22
CA ARG A 158 -11.57 -26.81 2.78
C ARG A 158 -12.49 -26.45 3.94
N MET A 159 -12.40 -27.20 5.04
CA MET A 159 -13.16 -26.96 6.26
C MET A 159 -12.44 -26.08 7.26
N GLU A 160 -11.18 -25.68 7.04
CA GLU A 160 -10.38 -24.95 8.03
C GLU A 160 -11.07 -23.64 8.46
N GLY A 161 -11.46 -22.81 7.49
CA GLY A 161 -12.20 -21.57 7.75
C GLY A 161 -13.55 -21.81 8.42
N VAL A 162 -14.28 -22.87 8.02
CA VAL A 162 -15.58 -23.24 8.61
C VAL A 162 -15.44 -23.65 10.08
N VAL A 163 -14.43 -24.48 10.38
CA VAL A 163 -14.15 -24.93 11.74
C VAL A 163 -13.80 -23.73 12.61
N ALA A 164 -12.89 -22.86 12.15
CA ALA A 164 -12.44 -21.71 12.93
C ALA A 164 -13.58 -20.69 13.17
N HIS A 165 -14.36 -20.33 12.14
CA HIS A 165 -15.55 -19.50 12.30
C HIS A 165 -16.58 -20.18 13.22
N GLY A 166 -16.76 -21.50 13.08
CA GLY A 166 -17.62 -22.28 13.95
C GLY A 166 -17.19 -22.17 15.41
N CYS A 167 -15.89 -22.30 15.71
CA CYS A 167 -15.37 -22.12 17.05
C CYS A 167 -15.70 -20.73 17.59
N ALA A 168 -15.41 -19.67 16.83
CA ALA A 168 -15.66 -18.30 17.25
C ALA A 168 -17.15 -17.99 17.49
N LEU A 169 -18.05 -18.59 16.70
CA LEU A 169 -19.51 -18.45 16.87
C LEU A 169 -20.08 -19.22 18.08
N ALA A 170 -19.34 -20.17 18.65
CA ALA A 170 -19.78 -20.93 19.81
C ALA A 170 -19.77 -20.06 21.10
N THR A 171 -20.51 -20.50 22.12
CA THR A 171 -20.41 -19.91 23.46
C THR A 171 -19.00 -20.13 24.04
N ARG A 172 -18.61 -19.37 25.07
CA ARG A 172 -17.27 -19.52 25.70
C ARG A 172 -16.97 -20.97 26.14
N SER A 173 -17.93 -21.66 26.76
CA SER A 173 -17.77 -23.08 27.11
C SER A 173 -17.77 -24.01 25.88
N GLY A 174 -18.43 -23.61 24.79
CA GLY A 174 -18.34 -24.28 23.49
C GLY A 174 -16.97 -24.10 22.83
N GLN A 175 -16.36 -22.91 22.94
CA GLN A 175 -15.02 -22.60 22.45
C GLN A 175 -13.96 -23.44 23.16
N ASP A 176 -13.98 -23.52 24.49
CA ASP A 176 -13.02 -24.33 25.25
C ASP A 176 -13.09 -25.82 24.86
N ARG A 177 -14.32 -26.34 24.68
CA ARG A 177 -14.52 -27.70 24.16
C ARG A 177 -14.02 -27.87 22.72
N ALA A 178 -14.21 -26.85 21.88
CA ALA A 178 -13.73 -26.85 20.51
C ALA A 178 -12.21 -26.94 20.45
N LEU A 179 -11.52 -26.08 21.20
CA LEU A 179 -10.06 -26.01 21.22
C LEU A 179 -9.45 -27.32 21.73
N THR A 180 -10.05 -27.93 22.76
CA THR A 180 -9.66 -29.26 23.26
C THR A 180 -9.87 -30.35 22.19
N TYR A 181 -10.99 -30.33 21.48
CA TYR A 181 -11.26 -31.31 20.42
C TYR A 181 -10.29 -31.13 19.24
N ILE A 182 -10.06 -29.89 18.81
CA ILE A 182 -9.20 -29.56 17.68
C ILE A 182 -7.76 -29.90 18.01
N SER A 183 -7.27 -29.66 19.23
CA SER A 183 -5.92 -30.04 19.62
C SER A 183 -5.68 -31.55 19.54
N GLU A 184 -6.68 -32.36 19.90
CA GLU A 184 -6.58 -33.83 19.84
C GLU A 184 -6.69 -34.38 18.42
N TYR A 185 -7.57 -33.80 17.59
CA TYR A 185 -8.00 -34.45 16.36
C TYR A 185 -7.71 -33.71 15.06
N LEU A 186 -7.49 -32.39 15.11
CA LEU A 186 -7.21 -31.53 13.96
C LEU A 186 -6.14 -30.48 14.34
N PRO A 187 -4.96 -30.89 14.81
CA PRO A 187 -3.98 -29.97 15.40
C PRO A 187 -3.52 -28.87 14.42
N ASN A 188 -3.55 -29.14 13.11
CA ASN A 188 -3.22 -28.15 12.08
C ASN A 188 -4.17 -26.93 12.09
N PHE A 189 -5.41 -27.09 12.54
CA PHE A 189 -6.44 -26.04 12.52
C PHE A 189 -6.42 -25.21 13.82
N LEU A 190 -5.62 -25.63 14.81
CA LEU A 190 -5.64 -25.07 16.15
C LEU A 190 -5.18 -23.60 16.18
N GLY A 191 -4.20 -23.25 15.35
CA GLY A 191 -3.72 -21.87 15.22
C GLY A 191 -4.83 -20.92 14.78
N LEU A 192 -5.52 -21.25 13.68
CA LEU A 192 -6.63 -20.43 13.20
C LEU A 192 -7.79 -20.38 14.20
N ALA A 193 -8.10 -21.49 14.89
CA ALA A 193 -9.10 -21.51 15.94
C ALA A 193 -8.75 -20.58 17.12
N PHE A 194 -7.48 -20.49 17.51
CA PHE A 194 -7.03 -19.53 18.53
C PHE A 194 -7.17 -18.08 18.07
N ILE A 195 -6.82 -17.78 16.82
CA ILE A 195 -6.95 -16.43 16.24
C ILE A 195 -8.42 -15.99 16.22
N GLU A 196 -9.31 -16.86 15.72
CA GLU A 196 -10.72 -16.52 15.60
C GLU A 196 -11.44 -16.45 16.96
N THR A 197 -11.08 -17.29 17.92
CA THR A 197 -11.72 -17.28 19.25
C THR A 197 -11.07 -16.29 20.23
N ARG A 198 -9.80 -15.92 20.01
CA ARG A 198 -8.93 -15.17 20.93
C ARG A 198 -8.90 -15.74 22.36
N ARG A 199 -9.12 -17.04 22.51
CA ARG A 199 -9.14 -17.77 23.80
C ARG A 199 -7.72 -18.18 24.21
N TYR A 200 -6.82 -17.21 24.31
CA TYR A 200 -5.43 -17.47 24.66
C TYR A 200 -5.22 -17.92 26.11
N ASP A 201 -6.23 -17.79 26.97
CA ASP A 201 -6.25 -18.33 28.34
C ASP A 201 -6.48 -19.85 28.40
N HIS A 202 -6.68 -20.50 27.25
CA HIS A 202 -6.91 -21.94 27.18
C HIS A 202 -5.63 -22.75 27.43
N GLN A 203 -5.76 -23.90 28.11
CA GLN A 203 -4.63 -24.76 28.49
C GLN A 203 -3.81 -25.28 27.29
N GLU A 204 -4.46 -25.45 26.13
CA GLU A 204 -3.82 -25.99 24.92
C GLU A 204 -2.92 -24.98 24.19
N LEU A 205 -2.96 -23.69 24.57
CA LEU A 205 -2.14 -22.67 23.91
C LEU A 205 -0.64 -22.98 24.06
N GLU A 206 -0.21 -23.32 25.27
CA GLU A 206 1.19 -23.61 25.53
C GLU A 206 1.65 -24.86 24.75
N THR A 207 0.80 -25.89 24.69
CA THR A 207 1.03 -27.09 23.88
C THR A 207 1.19 -26.74 22.40
N TYR A 208 0.30 -25.90 21.87
CA TYR A 208 0.36 -25.42 20.49
C TYR A 208 1.66 -24.68 20.21
N LEU A 209 2.00 -23.67 21.02
CA LEU A 209 3.21 -22.86 20.80
C LEU A 209 4.49 -23.72 20.85
N ASN A 210 4.56 -24.68 21.78
CA ASN A 210 5.67 -25.63 21.83
C ASN A 210 5.74 -26.54 20.60
N ALA A 211 4.59 -26.98 20.07
CA ALA A 211 4.53 -27.79 18.86
C ALA A 211 5.01 -27.01 17.63
N GLU A 212 4.62 -25.73 17.48
CA GLU A 212 5.06 -24.87 16.38
C GLU A 212 6.56 -24.54 16.46
N VAL A 213 7.08 -24.23 17.65
CA VAL A 213 8.53 -24.08 17.87
C VAL A 213 9.26 -25.39 17.53
N GLY A 214 8.70 -26.54 17.93
CA GLY A 214 9.23 -27.85 17.61
C GLY A 214 9.28 -28.15 16.12
N LEU A 215 8.26 -27.73 15.37
CA LEU A 215 8.14 -27.93 13.92
C LEU A 215 9.28 -27.22 13.17
N LEU A 216 9.65 -26.01 13.58
CA LEU A 216 10.69 -25.21 12.91
C LEU A 216 12.12 -25.69 13.16
N LYS A 217 12.35 -26.51 14.19
CA LYS A 217 13.69 -27.04 14.52
C LYS A 217 14.24 -28.01 13.48
N GLY A 218 13.35 -28.73 12.81
CA GLY A 218 13.71 -29.77 11.85
C GLY A 218 13.31 -29.44 10.41
N LEU A 219 12.87 -28.21 10.15
CA LEU A 219 12.30 -27.82 8.86
C LEU A 219 13.41 -27.33 7.92
N GLU A 220 13.50 -27.93 6.74
CA GLU A 220 14.35 -27.39 5.69
C GLU A 220 13.68 -26.18 5.00
N PRO A 221 14.45 -25.21 4.48
CA PRO A 221 13.88 -24.04 3.80
C PRO A 221 12.91 -24.40 2.66
N ASN A 222 13.16 -25.50 1.94
CA ASN A 222 12.32 -25.95 0.83
C ASN A 222 10.95 -26.49 1.28
N ASP A 223 10.86 -26.98 2.52
CA ASP A 223 9.64 -27.55 3.08
C ASP A 223 8.76 -26.49 3.75
N PHE A 224 9.25 -25.26 3.88
CA PHE A 224 8.54 -24.16 4.52
C PHE A 224 7.16 -23.90 3.90
N ASN A 225 7.01 -24.11 2.58
CA ASN A 225 5.74 -23.93 1.89
C ASN A 225 4.61 -24.79 2.48
N GLY A 226 4.90 -26.00 2.95
CA GLY A 226 3.88 -26.89 3.52
C GLY A 226 3.39 -26.49 4.91
N VAL A 227 4.10 -25.58 5.60
CA VAL A 227 3.83 -25.18 6.99
C VAL A 227 3.68 -23.66 7.12
N ARG A 228 3.76 -22.94 6.01
CA ARG A 228 3.72 -21.48 5.91
C ARG A 228 2.50 -20.87 6.62
N GLU A 229 1.31 -21.41 6.37
CA GLU A 229 0.06 -20.91 6.97
C GLU A 229 0.04 -21.12 8.48
N ARG A 230 0.49 -22.30 8.96
CA ARG A 230 0.62 -22.58 10.40
C ARG A 230 1.62 -21.63 11.07
N PHE A 231 2.74 -21.37 10.40
CA PHE A 231 3.73 -20.41 10.88
C PHE A 231 3.15 -18.98 10.94
N ALA A 232 2.38 -18.57 9.92
CA ALA A 232 1.68 -17.29 9.94
C ALA A 232 0.71 -17.20 11.12
N HIS A 233 -0.03 -18.28 11.41
CA HIS A 233 -0.90 -18.34 12.59
C HIS A 233 -0.11 -18.22 13.90
N PHE A 234 1.02 -18.90 14.01
CA PHE A 234 1.92 -18.78 15.16
C PHE A 234 2.38 -17.33 15.37
N VAL A 235 2.90 -16.67 14.34
CA VAL A 235 3.37 -15.27 14.42
C VAL A 235 2.23 -14.35 14.83
N HIS A 236 1.04 -14.50 14.22
CA HIS A 236 -0.13 -13.70 14.58
C HIS A 236 -0.49 -13.83 16.06
N ILE A 237 -0.49 -15.06 16.61
CA ILE A 237 -0.84 -15.31 18.01
C ILE A 237 0.18 -14.66 18.95
N VAL A 238 1.49 -14.85 18.73
CA VAL A 238 2.52 -14.26 19.62
C VAL A 238 2.54 -12.73 19.54
N THR A 239 2.32 -12.17 18.35
CA THR A 239 2.18 -10.72 18.17
C THR A 239 0.93 -10.18 18.85
N ASP A 240 -0.24 -10.81 18.67
CA ASP A 240 -1.49 -10.39 19.31
C ASP A 240 -1.36 -10.46 20.83
N LEU A 241 -0.80 -11.53 21.38
CA LEU A 241 -0.52 -11.66 22.81
C LEU A 241 0.38 -10.55 23.36
N SER A 242 1.41 -10.15 22.61
CA SER A 242 2.32 -9.09 23.03
C SER A 242 1.65 -7.71 22.99
N ILE A 243 1.01 -7.36 21.88
CA ILE A 243 0.38 -6.05 21.68
C ILE A 243 -0.83 -5.88 22.62
N ASN A 244 -1.63 -6.94 22.77
CA ASN A 244 -2.89 -6.93 23.48
C ASN A 244 -2.82 -7.59 24.86
N ALA A 245 -1.63 -7.71 25.46
CA ALA A 245 -1.40 -8.33 26.77
C ALA A 245 -2.37 -7.86 27.86
N ARG A 246 -2.75 -6.57 27.84
CA ARG A 246 -3.72 -5.98 28.79
C ARG A 246 -5.12 -6.63 28.76
N TYR A 247 -5.50 -7.23 27.64
CA TYR A 247 -6.78 -7.91 27.45
C TYR A 247 -6.73 -9.40 27.86
N PHE A 248 -5.53 -9.92 28.12
CA PHE A 248 -5.28 -11.32 28.44
C PHE A 248 -4.51 -11.50 29.76
N PRO A 249 -4.98 -10.91 30.88
CA PRO A 249 -4.21 -10.87 32.13
C PRO A 249 -4.01 -12.25 32.79
N THR A 250 -4.78 -13.25 32.38
CA THR A 250 -4.70 -14.63 32.90
C THR A 250 -3.73 -15.51 32.11
N VAL A 251 -3.19 -15.03 30.98
CA VAL A 251 -2.25 -15.78 30.16
C VAL A 251 -0.88 -15.75 30.84
N THR A 252 -0.33 -16.93 31.10
CA THR A 252 0.97 -17.12 31.77
C THR A 252 2.13 -17.26 30.79
N VAL A 253 1.83 -17.42 29.50
CA VAL A 253 2.80 -17.59 28.43
C VAL A 253 3.42 -16.24 28.06
N ASP A 254 4.75 -16.18 28.01
CA ASP A 254 5.48 -15.02 27.48
C ASP A 254 5.68 -15.17 25.96
N PRO A 255 4.97 -14.40 25.13
CA PRO A 255 5.05 -14.51 23.67
C PRO A 255 6.45 -14.20 23.12
N ILE A 256 7.23 -13.35 23.80
CA ILE A 256 8.58 -12.96 23.37
C ILE A 256 9.52 -14.16 23.50
N ILE A 257 9.37 -14.98 24.55
CA ILE A 257 10.17 -16.20 24.73
C ILE A 257 9.91 -17.17 23.57
N TYR A 258 8.64 -17.40 23.22
CA TYR A 258 8.30 -18.30 22.12
C TYR A 258 8.77 -17.78 20.76
N ALA A 259 8.64 -16.47 20.50
CA ALA A 259 9.16 -15.87 19.28
C ALA A 259 10.69 -16.01 19.17
N ARG A 260 11.44 -15.77 20.26
CA ARG A 260 12.90 -15.96 20.28
C ARG A 260 13.26 -17.42 20.07
N GLN A 261 12.63 -18.34 20.79
CA GLN A 261 12.87 -19.78 20.62
C GLN A 261 12.60 -20.24 19.19
N CYS A 262 11.51 -19.77 18.59
CA CYS A 262 11.16 -20.02 17.21
C CYS A 262 12.29 -19.62 16.23
N VAL A 263 12.85 -18.41 16.39
CA VAL A 263 13.92 -17.92 15.49
C VAL A 263 15.29 -18.53 15.81
N GLU A 264 15.67 -18.61 17.09
CA GLU A 264 16.99 -19.09 17.53
C GLU A 264 17.16 -20.60 17.37
N GLN A 265 16.06 -21.36 17.49
CA GLN A 265 16.09 -22.82 17.40
C GLN A 265 15.72 -23.32 16.01
N SER A 266 15.38 -22.44 15.07
CA SER A 266 15.12 -22.83 13.69
C SER A 266 16.37 -23.38 13.01
N SER A 267 16.20 -24.43 12.21
CA SER A 267 17.22 -24.90 11.26
C SER A 267 17.41 -23.96 10.06
N ILE A 268 16.46 -23.06 9.83
CA ILE A 268 16.49 -22.09 8.75
C ILE A 268 17.26 -20.84 9.22
N PRO A 269 18.27 -20.35 8.48
CA PRO A 269 18.95 -19.11 8.81
C PRO A 269 17.95 -17.96 8.96
N THR A 270 18.11 -17.11 9.97
CA THR A 270 17.15 -16.06 10.31
C THR A 270 16.80 -15.17 9.11
N SER A 271 17.79 -14.74 8.33
CA SER A 271 17.55 -13.94 7.11
C SER A 271 16.71 -14.68 6.06
N THR A 272 16.93 -15.98 5.89
CA THR A 272 16.12 -16.83 5.01
C THR A 272 14.70 -16.99 5.54
N LEU A 273 14.53 -17.21 6.85
CA LEU A 273 13.21 -17.33 7.47
C LEU A 273 12.40 -16.06 7.27
N PHE A 274 12.98 -14.90 7.55
CA PHE A 274 12.32 -13.60 7.33
C PHE A 274 11.97 -13.35 5.87
N ARG A 275 12.83 -13.75 4.93
CA ARG A 275 12.53 -13.68 3.49
C ARG A 275 11.35 -14.59 3.10
N LEU A 276 11.33 -15.82 3.60
CA LEU A 276 10.22 -16.75 3.36
C LEU A 276 8.89 -16.22 3.92
N ILE A 277 8.93 -15.51 5.06
CA ILE A 277 7.75 -14.84 5.62
C ILE A 277 7.34 -13.67 4.74
N LEU A 278 8.28 -12.83 4.29
CA LEU A 278 7.98 -11.70 3.40
C LEU A 278 7.28 -12.11 2.11
N GLU A 279 7.72 -13.22 1.50
CA GLU A 279 7.09 -13.77 0.30
C GLU A 279 5.62 -14.17 0.53
N SER A 280 5.23 -14.40 1.78
CA SER A 280 3.85 -14.69 2.16
C SER A 280 3.07 -13.44 2.58
N GLU A 281 3.59 -12.71 3.56
CA GLU A 281 2.93 -11.57 4.18
C GLU A 281 3.97 -10.66 4.86
N SER A 282 4.21 -9.49 4.26
CA SER A 282 5.24 -8.57 4.74
C SER A 282 4.95 -7.99 6.13
N SER A 283 3.66 -7.85 6.49
CA SER A 283 3.21 -7.37 7.80
C SER A 283 3.64 -8.30 8.96
N LEU A 284 3.64 -9.62 8.73
CA LEU A 284 4.01 -10.62 9.73
C LEU A 284 5.51 -10.61 10.00
N ALA A 285 6.33 -10.48 8.96
CA ALA A 285 7.77 -10.35 9.12
C ALA A 285 8.12 -9.11 9.95
N LEU A 286 7.51 -7.96 9.67
CA LEU A 286 7.71 -6.76 10.47
C LEU A 286 7.24 -6.94 11.92
N SER A 287 6.07 -7.56 12.12
CA SER A 287 5.52 -7.81 13.45
C SER A 287 6.42 -8.73 14.28
N LEU A 288 6.98 -9.76 13.66
CA LEU A 288 7.95 -10.65 14.30
C LEU A 288 9.26 -9.92 14.62
N ALA A 289 9.78 -9.10 13.71
CA ALA A 289 10.97 -8.30 13.97
C ALA A 289 10.77 -7.32 15.13
N ALA A 290 9.64 -6.62 15.16
CA ALA A 290 9.28 -5.71 16.23
C ALA A 290 9.17 -6.43 17.58
N LEU A 291 8.54 -7.62 17.61
CA LEU A 291 8.43 -8.45 18.80
C LEU A 291 9.80 -8.92 19.33
N LEU A 292 10.75 -9.15 18.43
CA LEU A 292 12.12 -9.55 18.76
C LEU A 292 13.05 -8.37 19.03
N GLU A 293 12.54 -7.14 18.98
CA GLU A 293 13.34 -5.90 19.07
C GLU A 293 14.47 -5.85 18.03
N MET A 294 14.23 -6.44 16.86
CA MET A 294 15.18 -6.45 15.74
C MET A 294 15.00 -5.20 14.90
N ASP A 295 16.04 -4.36 14.87
CA ASP A 295 16.10 -3.25 13.93
C ASP A 295 16.39 -3.77 12.52
N LEU A 296 15.33 -3.99 11.74
CA LEU A 296 15.46 -4.47 10.35
C LEU A 296 16.31 -3.55 9.48
N SER A 297 16.39 -2.25 9.80
CA SER A 297 17.19 -1.30 9.02
C SER A 297 18.70 -1.57 9.13
N SER A 298 19.14 -2.19 10.23
CA SER A 298 20.54 -2.55 10.46
C SER A 298 20.82 -4.03 10.26
N VAL A 299 19.87 -4.91 10.61
CA VAL A 299 20.10 -6.37 10.57
C VAL A 299 19.74 -6.98 9.21
N MET A 300 18.72 -6.45 8.52
CA MET A 300 18.21 -7.01 7.25
C MET A 300 17.71 -5.90 6.30
N PRO A 301 18.60 -5.00 5.85
CA PRO A 301 18.21 -3.83 5.08
C PRO A 301 17.60 -4.14 3.71
N GLU A 302 17.96 -5.23 3.04
CA GLU A 302 17.29 -5.65 1.79
C GLU A 302 15.84 -6.02 2.06
N LEU A 303 15.59 -6.74 3.15
CA LEU A 303 14.26 -7.13 3.60
C LEU A 303 13.40 -5.89 3.87
N TYR A 304 13.97 -4.88 4.52
CA TYR A 304 13.31 -3.60 4.76
C TYR A 304 12.89 -2.93 3.45
N ILE A 305 13.78 -2.89 2.45
CA ILE A 305 13.50 -2.30 1.14
C ILE A 305 12.42 -3.12 0.40
N GLU A 306 12.56 -4.44 0.33
CA GLU A 306 11.63 -5.35 -0.35
C GLU A 306 10.22 -5.28 0.26
N SER A 307 10.12 -5.18 1.58
CA SER A 307 8.83 -5.04 2.28
C SER A 307 8.06 -3.78 1.88
N CYS A 308 8.75 -2.74 1.41
CA CYS A 308 8.12 -1.49 1.00
C CYS A 308 7.32 -1.59 -0.32
N ASP A 309 7.36 -2.72 -1.02
CA ASP A 309 6.45 -2.96 -2.15
C ASP A 309 4.99 -3.04 -1.68
N ASP A 310 4.76 -3.55 -0.47
CA ASP A 310 3.46 -3.50 0.20
C ASP A 310 3.19 -2.07 0.72
N TRP A 311 2.10 -1.47 0.24
CA TRP A 311 1.66 -0.12 0.61
C TRP A 311 1.46 0.06 2.11
N TYR A 312 0.86 -0.92 2.81
CA TYR A 312 0.59 -0.81 4.24
C TYR A 312 1.88 -0.83 5.05
N VAL A 313 2.80 -1.70 4.66
CA VAL A 313 4.13 -1.78 5.26
C VAL A 313 4.91 -0.50 5.01
N ALA A 314 4.95 -0.02 3.77
CA ALA A 314 5.60 1.25 3.45
C ALA A 314 5.04 2.40 4.30
N SER A 315 3.72 2.49 4.45
CA SER A 315 3.09 3.50 5.30
C SER A 315 3.53 3.39 6.76
N ALA A 316 3.52 2.20 7.35
CA ALA A 316 3.95 1.98 8.73
C ALA A 316 5.44 2.31 8.96
N LEU A 317 6.31 1.93 8.02
CA LEU A 317 7.73 2.24 8.06
C LEU A 317 8.01 3.73 7.90
N ILE A 318 7.21 4.43 7.08
CA ILE A 318 7.27 5.88 6.93
C ILE A 318 6.84 6.58 8.23
N GLU A 319 5.80 6.09 8.89
CA GLU A 319 5.38 6.59 10.21
C GLU A 319 6.48 6.39 11.26
N SER A 320 7.19 5.27 11.20
CA SER A 320 8.31 4.94 12.10
C SER A 320 9.63 5.63 11.74
N LEU A 321 9.67 6.47 10.69
CA LEU A 321 10.90 7.21 10.30
C LEU A 321 11.35 8.21 11.36
N ARG A 322 10.42 8.67 12.19
CA ARG A 322 10.69 9.66 13.23
C ARG A 322 11.50 8.98 14.33
N ASP A 323 12.65 9.56 14.62
CA ASP A 323 13.46 9.18 15.77
C ASP A 323 12.64 9.35 17.07
N SER A 324 13.08 8.71 18.14
CA SER A 324 12.49 8.71 19.49
C SER A 324 12.10 10.10 20.02
N ASP A 325 12.83 11.15 19.62
CA ASP A 325 12.55 12.55 19.98
C ASP A 325 11.51 13.25 19.07
N GLY A 326 10.98 12.55 18.05
CA GLY A 326 10.02 13.05 17.07
C GLY A 326 10.55 14.14 16.11
N ARG A 327 11.81 14.55 16.27
CA ARG A 327 12.40 15.76 15.65
C ARG A 327 13.43 15.47 14.56
N THR A 328 13.92 14.24 14.47
CA THR A 328 14.95 13.84 13.50
C THR A 328 14.52 12.59 12.76
N TYR A 329 14.92 12.48 11.50
CA TYR A 329 14.74 11.26 10.72
C TYR A 329 16.02 10.44 10.77
N SER A 330 15.90 9.15 11.10
CA SER A 330 17.04 8.21 11.09
C SER A 330 17.70 8.22 9.71
N VAL A 331 19.02 8.35 9.67
CA VAL A 331 19.78 8.40 8.41
C VAL A 331 19.68 7.05 7.69
N ASN A 332 19.77 5.93 8.41
CA ASN A 332 19.68 4.60 7.83
C ASN A 332 18.30 4.38 7.18
N ASN A 333 17.22 4.69 7.90
CA ASN A 333 15.86 4.59 7.35
C ASN A 333 15.67 5.53 6.15
N CYS A 334 16.25 6.74 6.17
CA CYS A 334 16.21 7.62 5.00
C CYS A 334 16.94 7.03 3.79
N VAL A 335 18.09 6.39 3.98
CA VAL A 335 18.85 5.76 2.89
C VAL A 335 18.07 4.59 2.30
N LEU A 336 17.50 3.72 3.15
CA LEU A 336 16.71 2.58 2.71
C LEU A 336 15.41 3.00 2.03
N LEU A 337 14.66 3.95 2.60
CA LEU A 337 13.44 4.45 1.96
C LEU A 337 13.71 5.27 0.70
N ALA A 338 14.86 5.94 0.60
CA ALA A 338 15.28 6.56 -0.65
C ALA A 338 15.46 5.49 -1.74
N GLU A 339 16.19 4.42 -1.44
CA GLU A 339 16.36 3.31 -2.36
C GLU A 339 15.01 2.65 -2.69
N ALA A 340 14.16 2.38 -1.69
CA ALA A 340 12.82 1.85 -1.88
C ALA A 340 11.94 2.77 -2.75
N SER A 341 12.00 4.10 -2.56
CA SER A 341 11.26 5.07 -3.39
C SER A 341 11.72 5.10 -4.85
N LEU A 342 12.99 4.79 -5.09
CA LEU A 342 13.54 4.66 -6.44
C LEU A 342 13.18 3.31 -7.07
N ARG A 343 12.91 2.27 -6.25
CA ARG A 343 12.49 0.93 -6.66
C ARG A 343 10.99 0.83 -6.93
N PHE A 344 10.19 1.30 -5.99
CA PHE A 344 8.75 1.11 -5.90
C PHE A 344 8.02 2.46 -6.02
N PRO A 345 7.17 2.65 -7.05
CA PRO A 345 6.49 3.93 -7.29
C PRO A 345 5.49 4.31 -6.18
N SER A 346 4.89 3.30 -5.55
CA SER A 346 4.00 3.43 -4.39
C SER A 346 4.67 4.19 -3.24
N VAL A 347 5.91 3.82 -2.91
CA VAL A 347 6.70 4.46 -1.85
C VAL A 347 7.04 5.91 -2.19
N SER A 348 7.43 6.18 -3.44
CA SER A 348 7.68 7.56 -3.88
C SER A 348 6.43 8.43 -3.77
N PHE A 349 5.27 7.89 -4.09
CA PHE A 349 4.01 8.61 -3.98
C PHE A 349 3.64 8.87 -2.52
N LEU A 350 3.71 7.84 -1.66
CA LEU A 350 3.47 7.97 -0.21
C LEU A 350 4.34 9.05 0.44
N LEU A 351 5.64 9.06 0.12
CA LEU A 351 6.56 10.05 0.63
C LEU A 351 6.31 11.46 0.07
N ASP A 352 5.72 11.59 -1.13
CA ASP A 352 5.42 12.89 -1.73
C ASP A 352 4.13 13.52 -1.16
N GLU A 353 3.15 12.69 -0.80
CA GLU A 353 1.89 13.15 -0.18
C GLU A 353 2.06 13.68 1.24
N ILE A 354 3.12 13.25 1.95
CA ILE A 354 3.38 13.69 3.32
C ILE A 354 4.11 15.04 3.30
N ASP A 355 3.38 16.10 3.62
CA ASP A 355 3.93 17.42 3.88
C ASP A 355 4.68 17.43 5.23
N VAL A 356 5.98 17.75 5.18
CA VAL A 356 6.76 17.96 6.42
C VAL A 356 6.54 19.41 6.87
N GLU A 357 5.73 19.60 7.91
CA GLU A 357 5.64 20.89 8.60
C GLU A 357 7.03 21.33 9.11
N ARG A 358 7.24 22.64 9.15
CA ARG A 358 8.53 23.34 9.27
C ARG A 358 9.38 23.04 10.53
N ASP A 359 8.96 22.14 11.41
CA ASP A 359 9.51 21.97 12.75
C ASP A 359 10.83 21.16 12.83
N THR A 360 11.38 20.68 11.72
CA THR A 360 12.74 20.11 11.69
C THR A 360 13.81 21.21 11.57
N PHE A 361 13.94 22.01 12.65
CA PHE A 361 14.74 23.24 12.80
C PHE A 361 16.27 23.11 12.59
N TYR A 362 16.83 21.94 12.23
CA TYR A 362 18.28 21.76 12.07
C TYR A 362 18.81 21.85 10.63
N GLY A 363 17.95 21.74 9.60
CA GLY A 363 18.36 21.99 8.21
C GLY A 363 18.74 23.47 7.95
N TRP A 364 18.23 24.37 8.79
CA TRP A 364 18.38 25.82 8.63
C TRP A 364 19.78 26.33 9.04
N HIS A 365 20.42 25.70 10.03
CA HIS A 365 21.74 26.13 10.50
C HIS A 365 22.90 25.66 9.60
N PHE A 366 22.76 24.54 8.90
CA PHE A 366 23.80 24.05 7.98
C PHE A 366 23.82 24.86 6.66
N LEU A 367 22.65 25.29 6.18
CA LEU A 367 22.54 26.17 5.00
C LEU A 367 23.05 27.59 5.25
N ARG A 368 23.11 28.04 6.51
CA ARG A 368 23.61 29.39 6.85
C ARG A 368 25.13 29.53 6.75
N ARG A 369 25.90 28.43 6.74
CA ARG A 369 27.36 28.46 6.59
C ARG A 369 27.84 28.55 5.13
N HIS A 370 26.98 28.27 4.16
CA HIS A 370 27.30 28.38 2.74
C HIS A 370 26.17 29.05 1.95
N ARG A 371 26.33 30.37 1.75
CA ARG A 371 25.55 31.33 0.92
C ARG A 371 24.61 32.27 1.68
N THR A 372 25.08 33.52 1.73
CA THR A 372 24.37 34.80 1.58
C THR A 372 22.84 34.74 1.44
N GLN A 373 22.18 35.32 2.45
CA GLN A 373 20.91 36.05 2.43
C GLN A 373 20.25 36.21 1.06
N THR A 374 19.06 35.59 0.85
CA THR A 374 17.91 36.11 0.05
C THR A 374 16.75 35.12 -0.18
N TYR A 375 16.68 33.96 0.48
CA TYR A 375 15.52 33.04 0.38
C TYR A 375 14.75 32.88 1.69
N GLU A 376 14.56 33.98 2.41
CA GLU A 376 13.52 34.08 3.42
C GLU A 376 12.21 34.50 2.72
N ALA A 377 11.10 33.82 3.03
CA ALA A 377 9.72 34.14 2.63
C ALA A 377 9.10 33.52 1.36
N SER A 378 9.29 32.21 1.12
CA SER A 378 8.26 31.44 0.39
C SER A 378 7.89 30.18 1.17
N GLY A 379 6.61 30.09 1.58
CA GLY A 379 6.00 29.00 2.34
C GLY A 379 5.87 27.68 1.57
N PHE A 380 6.99 27.13 1.08
CA PHE A 380 7.01 25.79 0.53
C PHE A 380 7.13 24.77 1.67
N SER A 381 6.05 24.02 1.92
CA SER A 381 6.18 22.70 2.52
C SER A 381 7.15 21.89 1.65
N ARG A 382 8.05 21.15 2.28
CA ARG A 382 8.88 20.19 1.55
C ARG A 382 8.20 18.84 1.73
N SER A 383 7.97 18.14 0.61
CA SER A 383 7.51 16.77 0.70
C SER A 383 8.56 15.91 1.43
N LEU A 384 8.10 14.92 2.18
CA LEU A 384 8.97 14.01 2.92
C LEU A 384 9.93 13.28 1.97
N LEU A 385 9.52 12.99 0.73
CA LEU A 385 10.37 12.47 -0.33
C LEU A 385 11.62 13.32 -0.54
N THR A 386 11.47 14.64 -0.59
CA THR A 386 12.59 15.56 -0.76
C THR A 386 13.55 15.50 0.43
N VAL A 387 13.00 15.39 1.65
CA VAL A 387 13.80 15.29 2.88
C VAL A 387 14.58 13.98 2.92
N VAL A 388 13.90 12.86 2.62
CA VAL A 388 14.46 11.51 2.58
C VAL A 388 15.58 11.42 1.54
N LEU A 389 15.33 11.83 0.29
CA LEU A 389 16.34 11.84 -0.77
C LEU A 389 17.49 12.80 -0.44
N GLN A 390 17.21 13.98 0.10
CA GLN A 390 18.27 14.93 0.48
C GLN A 390 19.16 14.34 1.58
N ARG A 391 18.59 13.70 2.61
CA ARG A 391 19.37 13.05 3.66
C ARG A 391 20.14 11.86 3.11
N ALA A 392 19.50 11.02 2.31
CA ALA A 392 20.12 9.85 1.70
C ALA A 392 21.30 10.22 0.79
N VAL A 393 21.18 11.26 -0.05
CA VAL A 393 22.28 11.70 -0.94
C VAL A 393 23.44 12.32 -0.15
N ASN A 394 23.17 12.97 0.98
CA ASN A 394 24.21 13.59 1.81
C ASN A 394 24.78 12.64 2.88
N ALA A 395 24.23 11.44 3.04
CA ALA A 395 24.75 10.44 3.96
C ALA A 395 26.13 9.95 3.48
N ASP A 396 27.09 9.83 4.40
CA ASP A 396 28.44 9.37 4.07
C ASP A 396 28.42 7.91 3.61
N PRO A 397 28.76 7.61 2.34
CA PRO A 397 28.78 6.25 1.81
C PRO A 397 29.61 5.28 2.63
N VAL A 398 30.75 5.72 3.18
CA VAL A 398 31.62 4.85 3.96
C VAL A 398 30.92 4.40 5.25
N ARG A 399 30.19 5.32 5.89
CA ARG A 399 29.61 5.10 7.22
C ARG A 399 28.45 4.11 7.22
N TYR A 400 27.66 4.07 6.16
CA TYR A 400 26.58 3.08 6.05
C TYR A 400 26.97 1.88 5.18
N ALA A 401 27.99 1.97 4.32
CA ALA A 401 28.56 0.79 3.70
C ALA A 401 29.02 -0.20 4.78
N ASP A 402 29.68 0.30 5.84
CA ASP A 402 30.10 -0.50 7.00
C ASP A 402 28.95 -1.21 7.75
N GLN A 403 27.72 -0.71 7.60
CA GLN A 403 26.52 -1.22 8.28
C GLN A 403 25.59 -2.01 7.35
N LEU A 404 25.68 -1.80 6.04
CA LEU A 404 24.72 -2.24 5.02
C LEU A 404 25.44 -2.94 3.85
N HIS A 405 26.50 -3.70 4.14
CA HIS A 405 27.47 -4.22 3.16
C HIS A 405 26.89 -5.07 2.02
N ASP A 406 25.67 -5.57 2.16
CA ASP A 406 25.04 -6.49 1.20
C ASP A 406 23.92 -5.86 0.35
N VAL A 407 23.61 -4.57 0.57
CA VAL A 407 22.47 -3.91 -0.10
C VAL A 407 22.89 -3.33 -1.45
N ASP A 408 22.16 -3.68 -2.50
CA ASP A 408 22.29 -3.02 -3.80
C ASP A 408 21.72 -1.59 -3.78
N PHE A 409 22.57 -0.59 -3.57
CA PHE A 409 22.19 0.83 -3.67
C PHE A 409 22.37 1.42 -5.08
N SER A 410 22.40 0.60 -6.14
CA SER A 410 22.70 1.06 -7.50
C SER A 410 21.82 2.24 -7.98
N ARG A 411 20.54 2.30 -7.58
CA ARG A 411 19.66 3.43 -7.95
C ARG A 411 20.03 4.69 -7.20
N LEU A 412 20.21 4.64 -5.88
CA LEU A 412 20.65 5.78 -5.08
C LEU A 412 22.06 6.25 -5.46
N GLU A 413 22.97 5.34 -5.76
CA GLU A 413 24.31 5.65 -6.29
C GLU A 413 24.23 6.33 -7.66
N GLY A 414 23.32 5.88 -8.52
CA GLY A 414 23.01 6.56 -9.79
C GLY A 414 22.55 8.01 -9.58
N VAL A 415 21.75 8.27 -8.54
CA VAL A 415 21.32 9.63 -8.15
C VAL A 415 22.48 10.46 -7.59
N ARG A 416 23.38 9.86 -6.82
CA ARG A 416 24.57 10.54 -6.26
C ARG A 416 25.62 10.87 -7.32
N ALA A 417 25.81 9.95 -8.26
CA ALA A 417 26.72 10.11 -9.39
C ALA A 417 26.17 11.10 -10.44
N ALA A 418 24.86 11.38 -10.40
CA ALA A 418 24.28 12.41 -11.25
C ALA A 418 24.94 13.76 -10.94
N PRO A 419 25.54 14.42 -11.95
CA PRO A 419 26.28 15.66 -11.73
C PRO A 419 25.40 16.71 -11.09
N LYS A 420 25.95 17.36 -10.05
CA LYS A 420 25.24 18.41 -9.31
C LYS A 420 24.82 19.48 -10.32
N PRO A 421 23.64 20.09 -10.17
CA PRO A 421 23.15 21.11 -11.09
C PRO A 421 24.10 22.32 -11.27
N ASN A 422 25.11 22.50 -10.40
CA ASN A 422 26.15 23.52 -10.55
C ASN A 422 27.29 23.10 -11.50
N ASP A 423 27.55 21.81 -11.67
CA ASP A 423 28.64 21.30 -12.50
C ASP A 423 28.26 21.29 -13.99
N TRP A 424 26.96 21.38 -14.28
CA TRP A 424 26.46 21.60 -15.63
C TRP A 424 26.02 23.06 -15.77
N TRP A 425 26.88 23.86 -16.40
CA TRP A 425 26.50 25.00 -17.24
C TRP A 425 26.14 26.37 -16.59
N LEU A 426 26.39 26.60 -15.29
CA LEU A 426 26.09 27.91 -14.66
C LEU A 426 27.30 28.73 -14.22
N GLY A 427 28.47 28.12 -14.06
CA GLY A 427 29.72 28.85 -13.74
C GLY A 427 30.10 29.85 -14.83
N ASP A 428 29.84 29.52 -16.09
CA ASP A 428 30.33 30.32 -17.23
C ASP A 428 29.27 31.27 -17.81
N ARG A 429 27.98 30.92 -17.76
CA ARG A 429 26.91 31.73 -18.39
C ARG A 429 26.24 32.76 -17.49
N SER A 430 26.40 32.72 -16.18
CA SER A 430 25.92 33.82 -15.32
C SER A 430 26.70 35.11 -15.63
N GLY A 431 28.01 34.99 -15.89
CA GLY A 431 28.85 36.01 -16.49
C GLY A 431 28.28 36.47 -17.83
N TRP A 432 28.04 35.57 -18.79
CA TRP A 432 27.48 35.95 -20.10
C TRP A 432 26.10 36.60 -20.04
N VAL A 433 25.20 36.17 -19.16
CA VAL A 433 23.88 36.81 -19.00
C VAL A 433 24.04 38.20 -18.41
N LEU A 434 24.93 38.40 -17.43
CA LEU A 434 25.26 39.74 -16.92
C LEU A 434 25.91 40.62 -17.99
N THR A 435 26.84 40.08 -18.79
CA THR A 435 27.53 40.81 -19.85
C THR A 435 26.58 41.15 -21.00
N VAL A 436 25.72 40.22 -21.43
CA VAL A 436 24.73 40.45 -22.50
C VAL A 436 23.63 41.39 -22.01
N SER A 437 23.17 41.28 -20.77
CA SER A 437 22.23 42.25 -20.19
C SER A 437 22.84 43.64 -20.04
N ALA A 438 24.11 43.75 -19.67
CA ALA A 438 24.82 45.02 -19.61
C ALA A 438 25.02 45.65 -21.00
N ILE A 439 25.36 44.83 -22.01
CA ILE A 439 25.47 45.27 -23.41
C ILE A 439 24.10 45.67 -23.97
N ALA A 440 23.01 44.97 -23.62
CA ALA A 440 21.66 45.30 -24.05
C ALA A 440 21.07 46.53 -23.33
N ALA A 441 21.51 46.83 -22.11
CA ALA A 441 21.10 48.00 -21.35
C ALA A 441 21.69 49.31 -21.92
N LEU A 442 22.88 49.26 -22.53
CA LEU A 442 23.55 50.44 -23.11
C LEU A 442 22.72 51.15 -24.20
N PRO A 443 22.17 50.46 -25.21
CA PRO A 443 21.27 51.07 -26.19
C PRO A 443 20.01 51.66 -25.57
N LEU A 444 19.46 51.01 -24.54
CA LEU A 444 18.25 51.48 -23.85
C LEU A 444 18.50 52.78 -23.08
N ILE A 445 19.67 52.91 -22.44
CA ILE A 445 20.11 54.15 -21.77
C ILE A 445 20.31 55.28 -22.79
N VAL A 446 20.90 54.99 -23.95
CA VAL A 446 21.10 55.97 -25.04
C VAL A 446 19.76 56.42 -25.64
N VAL A 447 18.82 55.50 -25.85
CA VAL A 447 17.47 55.82 -26.35
C VAL A 447 16.66 56.63 -25.34
N LEU A 448 16.73 56.28 -24.04
CA LEU A 448 16.07 57.03 -22.98
C LEU A 448 16.67 58.44 -22.80
N ALA A 449 17.98 58.59 -22.96
CA ALA A 449 18.64 59.89 -22.97
C ALA A 449 18.25 60.74 -24.20
N ALA A 450 18.09 60.12 -25.37
CA ALA A 450 17.70 60.82 -26.59
C ALA A 450 16.21 61.22 -26.64
N LEU A 451 15.34 60.51 -25.92
CA LEU A 451 13.89 60.77 -25.91
C LEU A 451 13.44 61.76 -24.83
N SER A 452 14.34 62.21 -23.95
CA SER A 452 14.01 63.17 -22.88
C SER A 452 14.63 64.54 -23.20
N PRO A 453 13.86 65.50 -23.75
CA PRO A 453 14.39 66.81 -24.16
C PRO A 453 14.84 67.71 -23.01
N SER A 454 14.64 67.28 -21.75
CA SER A 454 15.07 67.96 -20.53
C SER A 454 16.27 67.31 -19.83
N PHE A 455 16.94 66.34 -20.47
CA PHE A 455 18.14 65.71 -19.93
C PHE A 455 19.41 66.35 -20.49
N ASP A 456 20.04 67.21 -19.69
CA ASP A 456 21.38 67.71 -19.97
C ASP A 456 22.42 66.69 -19.48
N LEU A 457 23.11 66.03 -20.41
CA LEU A 457 24.15 65.03 -20.11
C LEU A 457 25.39 65.65 -19.43
N THR A 458 25.47 66.98 -19.35
CA THR A 458 26.57 67.68 -18.68
C THR A 458 26.32 67.87 -17.17
N ASP A 459 25.10 67.67 -16.68
CA ASP A 459 24.79 67.72 -15.26
C ASP A 459 24.98 66.33 -14.61
N SER A 460 25.93 66.23 -13.68
CA SER A 460 26.33 64.96 -13.03
C SER A 460 25.19 64.29 -12.27
N ASN A 461 24.17 65.07 -11.88
CA ASN A 461 22.95 64.58 -11.24
C ASN A 461 21.99 63.91 -12.24
N GLY A 462 21.95 64.37 -13.49
CA GLY A 462 21.15 63.71 -14.54
C GLY A 462 21.70 62.33 -14.87
N PHE A 463 23.02 62.23 -15.06
CA PHE A 463 23.69 60.98 -15.41
C PHE A 463 23.54 59.89 -14.32
N THR A 464 23.62 60.28 -13.05
CA THR A 464 23.45 59.37 -11.91
C THR A 464 22.00 58.89 -11.77
N THR A 465 21.01 59.76 -11.97
CA THR A 465 19.59 59.39 -11.84
C THR A 465 19.14 58.45 -12.97
N ALA A 466 19.55 58.72 -14.22
CA ALA A 466 19.30 57.82 -15.35
C ALA A 466 20.07 56.49 -15.23
N GLY A 467 21.32 56.53 -14.73
CA GLY A 467 22.11 55.34 -14.46
C GLY A 467 21.48 54.43 -13.40
N LEU A 468 20.96 55.00 -12.31
CA LEU A 468 20.27 54.26 -11.25
C LEU A 468 18.94 53.66 -11.73
N ALA A 469 18.16 54.39 -12.53
CA ALA A 469 16.92 53.88 -13.12
C ALA A 469 17.19 52.73 -14.11
N GLY A 470 18.22 52.87 -14.97
CA GLY A 470 18.65 51.83 -15.89
C GLY A 470 19.15 50.57 -15.18
N LEU A 471 19.92 50.72 -14.10
CA LEU A 471 20.35 49.62 -13.25
C LEU A 471 19.17 48.92 -12.56
N GLY A 472 18.19 49.68 -12.07
CA GLY A 472 16.98 49.13 -11.46
C GLY A 472 16.15 48.27 -12.41
N ILE A 473 15.93 48.75 -13.64
CA ILE A 473 15.17 48.01 -14.67
C ILE A 473 15.95 46.76 -15.12
N THR A 474 17.26 46.87 -15.31
CA THR A 474 18.11 45.74 -15.72
C THR A 474 18.19 44.67 -14.62
N ALA A 475 18.27 45.08 -13.34
CA ALA A 475 18.23 44.18 -12.20
C ALA A 475 16.87 43.46 -12.10
N ALA A 476 15.76 44.20 -12.21
CA ALA A 476 14.41 43.63 -12.19
C ALA A 476 14.22 42.60 -13.33
N PHE A 477 14.62 42.94 -14.56
CA PHE A 477 14.52 42.03 -15.70
C PHE A 477 15.39 40.77 -15.54
N THR A 478 16.63 40.92 -15.05
CA THR A 478 17.54 39.79 -14.83
C THR A 478 17.02 38.85 -13.74
N ILE A 479 16.43 39.40 -12.66
CA ILE A 479 15.80 38.63 -11.60
C ILE A 479 14.57 37.89 -12.13
N THR A 480 13.68 38.57 -12.88
CA THR A 480 12.47 37.93 -13.43
C THR A 480 12.81 36.81 -14.40
N VAL A 481 13.76 37.01 -15.32
CA VAL A 481 14.18 35.98 -16.28
C VAL A 481 14.91 34.83 -15.57
N GLY A 482 15.75 35.12 -14.57
CA GLY A 482 16.44 34.12 -13.76
C GLY A 482 15.47 33.24 -12.97
N VAL A 483 14.43 33.84 -12.38
CA VAL A 483 13.37 33.12 -11.67
C VAL A 483 12.56 32.25 -12.64
N LEU A 484 12.14 32.79 -13.79
CA LEU A 484 11.35 32.04 -14.78
C LEU A 484 12.14 30.85 -15.37
N ALA A 485 13.43 31.04 -15.67
CA ALA A 485 14.30 30.00 -16.20
C ALA A 485 14.59 28.90 -15.17
N SER A 486 14.77 29.27 -13.90
CA SER A 486 14.96 28.31 -12.80
C SER A 486 13.70 27.48 -12.57
N PHE A 487 12.53 28.11 -12.59
CA PHE A 487 11.24 27.44 -12.44
C PHE A 487 10.98 26.43 -13.56
N THR A 488 11.27 26.81 -14.81
CA THR A 488 11.04 25.95 -15.98
C THR A 488 12.00 24.75 -16.00
N ARG A 489 13.25 24.92 -15.53
CA ARG A 489 14.26 23.83 -15.51
C ARG A 489 14.04 22.83 -14.38
N VAL A 490 13.67 23.28 -13.19
CA VAL A 490 13.34 22.40 -12.06
C VAL A 490 12.14 21.52 -12.45
N ARG A 491 11.11 22.11 -13.06
CA ARG A 491 9.91 21.40 -13.50
C ARG A 491 10.20 20.38 -14.62
N VAL A 492 11.02 20.73 -15.62
CA VAL A 492 11.39 19.81 -16.72
C VAL A 492 12.33 18.69 -16.25
N LYS A 493 13.21 18.93 -15.27
CA LYS A 493 14.08 17.89 -14.69
C LYS A 493 13.31 16.94 -13.78
N LEU A 494 12.43 17.44 -12.90
CA LEU A 494 11.50 16.60 -12.13
C LEU A 494 10.65 15.74 -13.07
N PHE A 495 10.11 16.34 -14.13
CA PHE A 495 9.34 15.61 -15.14
C PHE A 495 10.16 14.53 -15.87
N ARG A 496 11.44 14.78 -16.20
CA ARG A 496 12.31 13.81 -16.89
C ARG A 496 12.88 12.72 -15.98
N ILE A 497 13.07 13.00 -14.69
CA ILE A 497 13.57 12.03 -13.71
C ILE A 497 12.43 11.11 -13.26
N ILE A 498 11.22 11.66 -13.06
CA ILE A 498 10.05 10.91 -12.60
C ILE A 498 9.39 10.12 -13.75
N HIS A 499 9.41 10.59 -15.01
CA HIS A 499 8.65 9.95 -16.10
C HIS A 499 9.49 9.17 -17.14
N ARG A 500 10.79 8.93 -16.92
CA ARG A 500 11.61 8.21 -17.90
C ARG A 500 11.31 6.72 -18.08
N PRO A 501 10.65 6.00 -17.16
CA PRO A 501 10.14 4.65 -17.46
C PRO A 501 8.64 4.59 -17.82
N TYR A 502 7.91 5.71 -17.89
CA TYR A 502 6.43 5.71 -17.92
C TYR A 502 5.83 6.18 -19.25
N LEU A 503 6.04 5.43 -20.33
CA LEU A 503 5.30 5.64 -21.58
C LEU A 503 4.47 4.45 -22.06
N ASP A 504 4.23 3.42 -21.22
CA ASP A 504 3.44 2.24 -21.62
C ASP A 504 2.23 1.89 -20.75
N TYR A 505 1.74 2.77 -19.87
CA TYR A 505 0.51 2.49 -19.13
C TYR A 505 -0.57 3.58 -19.28
N ASP A 506 -1.63 3.20 -20.00
CA ASP A 506 -2.89 3.92 -20.12
C ASP A 506 -3.63 3.96 -18.77
N TYR A 507 -3.39 4.99 -17.97
CA TYR A 507 -4.28 5.35 -16.87
C TYR A 507 -4.41 6.87 -16.75
N PHE A 508 -5.35 7.46 -17.50
CA PHE A 508 -5.82 8.82 -17.22
C PHE A 508 -7.31 8.97 -17.55
N ARG A 509 -8.17 8.91 -16.52
CA ARG A 509 -9.23 9.89 -16.16
C ARG A 509 -10.25 9.31 -15.15
N PRO A 510 -11.01 10.16 -14.41
CA PRO A 510 -10.74 11.56 -14.04
C PRO A 510 -11.03 11.85 -12.55
N PHE A 511 -10.21 12.71 -11.91
CA PHE A 511 -10.63 13.42 -10.69
C PHE A 511 -10.47 14.93 -10.83
N GLY A 512 -11.44 15.63 -10.25
CA GLY A 512 -11.76 17.04 -10.49
C GLY A 512 -10.72 17.99 -9.92
N VAL A 513 -10.13 18.78 -10.80
CA VAL A 513 -9.20 19.85 -10.42
C VAL A 513 -9.98 21.12 -10.05
N ARG A 514 -9.82 21.57 -8.80
CA ARG A 514 -10.56 22.68 -8.18
C ARG A 514 -10.02 24.09 -8.45
N SER A 515 -8.90 24.27 -9.17
CA SER A 515 -8.36 25.62 -9.46
C SER A 515 -8.46 26.02 -10.94
N TRP A 516 -8.88 27.27 -11.18
CA TRP A 516 -9.03 27.87 -12.51
C TRP A 516 -7.69 27.95 -13.27
N SER A 517 -6.58 28.18 -12.55
CA SER A 517 -5.21 28.17 -13.10
C SER A 517 -4.78 26.80 -13.63
N ALA A 518 -5.23 25.71 -13.01
CA ALA A 518 -4.94 24.37 -13.48
C ALA A 518 -5.82 23.98 -14.69
N ARG A 519 -7.04 24.52 -14.81
CA ARG A 519 -7.86 24.35 -16.04
C ARG A 519 -7.24 25.07 -17.24
N VAL A 520 -6.73 26.29 -17.05
CA VAL A 520 -6.04 27.03 -18.12
C VAL A 520 -4.73 26.32 -18.51
N THR A 521 -3.95 25.85 -17.54
CA THR A 521 -2.73 25.08 -17.80
C THR A 521 -3.05 23.75 -18.51
N TYR A 522 -4.10 23.04 -18.10
CA TYR A 522 -4.56 21.80 -18.74
C TYR A 522 -5.04 22.02 -20.18
N VAL A 523 -5.80 23.08 -20.43
CA VAL A 523 -6.31 23.42 -21.78
C VAL A 523 -5.16 23.84 -22.72
N VAL A 524 -4.22 24.66 -22.24
CA VAL A 524 -3.06 25.10 -23.03
C VAL A 524 -2.10 23.94 -23.31
N THR A 525 -1.90 23.04 -22.35
CA THR A 525 -1.04 21.86 -22.51
C THR A 525 -1.68 20.84 -23.45
N ARG A 526 -3.01 20.65 -23.38
CA ARG A 526 -3.77 19.76 -24.30
C ARG A 526 -3.79 20.28 -25.74
N PHE A 527 -3.83 21.60 -25.96
CA PHE A 527 -3.81 22.18 -27.30
C PHE A 527 -2.44 22.02 -27.99
N ARG A 528 -1.36 22.13 -27.22
CA ARG A 528 0.01 21.88 -27.71
C ARG A 528 0.29 20.38 -27.93
N TYR A 529 -0.23 19.51 -27.07
CA TYR A 529 -0.07 18.05 -27.22
C TYR A 529 -0.82 17.49 -28.43
N LYS A 530 -2.03 17.98 -28.72
CA LYS A 530 -2.83 17.53 -29.89
C LYS A 530 -2.21 17.98 -31.23
N SER A 531 -1.51 19.12 -31.23
CA SER A 531 -0.81 19.63 -32.41
C SER A 531 0.53 18.89 -32.63
N LEU A 532 1.23 18.54 -31.55
CA LEU A 532 2.45 17.73 -31.60
C LEU A 532 2.17 16.27 -32.01
N MET A 533 1.10 15.67 -31.47
CA MET A 533 0.70 14.30 -31.85
C MET A 533 0.18 14.21 -33.29
N ARG A 534 -0.47 15.25 -33.83
CA ARG A 534 -0.79 15.31 -35.27
C ARG A 534 0.47 15.39 -36.13
N LEU A 535 1.46 16.19 -35.73
CA LEU A 535 2.74 16.27 -36.44
C LEU A 535 3.50 14.93 -36.44
N ILE A 536 3.45 14.18 -35.33
CA ILE A 536 4.08 12.86 -35.19
C ILE A 536 3.32 11.79 -35.99
N ILE A 537 1.97 11.81 -35.97
CA ILE A 537 1.14 10.87 -36.75
C ILE A 537 1.26 11.12 -38.26
N ASP A 538 1.44 12.38 -38.69
CA ASP A 538 1.64 12.71 -40.09
C ASP A 538 3.07 12.38 -40.58
N LEU A 539 4.06 12.35 -39.68
CA LEU A 539 5.44 11.91 -39.97
C LEU A 539 5.60 10.37 -40.00
N ASP A 540 4.67 9.62 -39.41
CA ASP A 540 4.69 8.15 -39.32
C ASP A 540 3.90 7.45 -40.45
N ARG A 541 3.36 8.22 -41.40
CA ARG A 541 2.52 7.72 -42.52
C ARG A 541 3.21 7.64 -43.89
N GLU A 542 4.50 7.97 -43.99
CA GLU A 542 5.28 7.67 -45.20
C GLU A 542 6.30 6.54 -44.95
N PRO A 543 6.17 5.37 -45.60
CA PRO A 543 7.10 4.28 -45.39
C PRO A 543 8.46 4.59 -46.04
N PHE A 544 9.50 4.67 -45.19
CA PHE A 544 10.92 4.79 -45.51
C PHE A 544 11.53 3.60 -46.31
N SER A 545 10.69 2.73 -46.89
CA SER A 545 11.10 1.52 -47.61
C SER A 545 11.24 1.69 -49.13
N SER A 546 11.11 2.90 -49.68
CA SER A 546 11.17 3.15 -51.14
C SER A 546 12.45 3.84 -51.67
N LEU A 547 13.41 4.25 -50.82
CA LEU A 547 14.55 5.06 -51.27
C LEU A 547 15.92 4.38 -51.36
N PHE A 548 16.07 3.09 -51.04
CA PHE A 548 17.34 2.37 -51.24
C PHE A 548 17.15 0.93 -51.72
N ARG A 549 16.78 0.75 -52.99
CA ARG A 549 17.10 -0.48 -53.75
C ARG A 549 18.00 -0.14 -54.93
N ARG A 550 19.23 -0.66 -54.87
CA ARG A 550 20.19 -0.71 -55.99
C ARG A 550 19.58 -1.47 -57.17
N ARG A 551 19.71 -0.90 -58.37
CA ARG A 551 19.64 -1.64 -59.64
C ARG A 551 20.76 -2.67 -59.71
N PRO A 552 20.49 -3.84 -60.29
CA PRO A 552 21.35 -4.35 -61.35
C PRO A 552 20.56 -4.63 -62.64
N THR A 553 21.11 -4.06 -63.72
CA THR A 553 21.24 -4.56 -65.10
C THR A 553 20.49 -5.83 -65.56
N SER A 554 19.74 -5.66 -66.66
CA SER A 554 19.54 -6.54 -67.86
C SER A 554 19.15 -8.01 -67.64
N ALA A 555 18.19 -8.61 -68.37
CA ALA A 555 18.03 -8.60 -69.82
C ALA A 555 16.69 -9.22 -70.25
N ARG A 556 16.25 -8.79 -71.45
CA ARG A 556 15.09 -9.17 -72.29
C ARG A 556 13.74 -8.60 -71.91
#